data_AF-A0A7S1CYZ3-F1
#
_entry.id   AF-A0A7S1CYZ3-F1
#
_cell.length_a   1.000
_cell.length_b   1.000
_cell.length_c   1.000
_cell.angle_alpha   90.00
_cell.angle_beta   90.00
_cell.angle_gamma   90.00
#
_symmetry.space_group_name_H-M   'P 1'
#
loop_
_entity.id
_entity.type
_entity.pdbx_description
1 polymer ?
#
loop_
_entity_poly.entity_id
_entity_poly.type
_entity_poly.pdbx_seq_one_letter_code
_entity_poly.pdbx_strand_id
1 'polypeptide(L)'
;ENTERGFDLHRAVLGGVAAQYLADRYRSRKSAQGAAAAAEVGFEGDEGFGHDRLGSNGSVHSTESWKTDDEELDAPVHGVLNRGGVVSFENGQLPEDGHGPPFSMNAESSRTMSSMSSIEEEPNSNGHHQKSWKPAAEFAQKKPAAPAVFEDENEQLSASGSYDRRSHRSAMSETRSTRSSKSGQRRRSQDSGSVNRHFQKQEQRALERIDLARGNYVDILTIMTDLPNSALVQQEGLKDLSNLHLSNTEYGHLAELGALDRVVEAMKSHPHSSEVQVSGCRAIWNLSATTNNQVKLVSVGALDAIITAMSGFPDDCEVQEKAMAALSNLGAAERNQKLIMERGTVDKIVTAMNRHSEDGAVQAKACSAITNFASYDSPLKLKIMESGGGGAVVIAMIMHPEDVDLQEKALRALRNICANSDENKIEVANVGGIDAVISAMQVHRDEPGVQEAGAWTLSNLAVNPDNKAVIGDSGGIDVVVRAMWVHSDNVGVQEWCCRALWTLSVDAQNRQVMMEVGGISAVVNAMQAHADASTVQEKGCGVLSNLAASDDESKIRIVEEEALDAIIMAMVLHAEHAQVQDRACSVLKRLAIEPNKKAMQAANIGELVREASQRFPDRCRDKARAILAVL
;
A
#
# COMPACT_ATOMS: atom_id res chain seq x y z
N GLU A 1 -21.61 22.25 -15.12
CA GLU A 1 -21.66 22.10 -16.60
C GLU A 1 -20.29 21.88 -17.26
N ASN A 2 -19.38 22.86 -17.32
CA ASN A 2 -18.08 22.65 -18.01
C ASN A 2 -17.05 21.78 -17.25
N THR A 3 -17.21 21.58 -15.95
CA THR A 3 -16.39 20.64 -15.16
C THR A 3 -16.87 19.20 -15.29
N GLU A 4 -18.18 18.94 -15.14
CA GLU A 4 -18.78 17.60 -15.24
C GLU A 4 -18.48 16.92 -16.58
N ARG A 5 -18.58 17.65 -17.71
CA ARG A 5 -18.22 17.11 -19.03
C ARG A 5 -16.74 16.74 -19.18
N GLY A 6 -15.85 17.31 -18.36
CA GLY A 6 -14.45 16.88 -18.29
C GLY A 6 -14.29 15.55 -17.57
N PHE A 7 -15.02 15.35 -16.46
CA PHE A 7 -15.00 14.11 -15.69
C PHE A 7 -15.57 12.92 -16.47
N ASP A 8 -16.70 13.09 -17.17
CA ASP A 8 -17.29 12.01 -17.98
C ASP A 8 -16.36 11.55 -19.11
N LEU A 9 -15.64 12.48 -19.75
CA LEU A 9 -14.68 12.15 -20.80
C LEU A 9 -13.44 11.43 -20.24
N HIS A 10 -12.98 11.81 -19.05
CA HIS A 10 -11.84 11.16 -18.38
C HIS A 10 -12.20 9.73 -17.93
N ARG A 11 -13.41 9.53 -17.38
CA ARG A 11 -13.94 8.21 -16.99
C ARG A 11 -14.11 7.30 -18.21
N ALA A 12 -14.54 7.84 -19.35
CA ALA A 12 -14.65 7.10 -20.62
C ALA A 12 -13.30 6.71 -21.23
N VAL A 13 -12.28 7.57 -21.17
CA VAL A 13 -10.93 7.27 -21.71
C VAL A 13 -10.18 6.26 -20.83
N LEU A 14 -10.16 6.45 -19.51
CA LEU A 14 -9.52 5.53 -18.56
C LEU A 14 -10.24 4.18 -18.52
N GLY A 15 -11.58 4.19 -18.50
CA GLY A 15 -12.39 2.98 -18.63
C GLY A 15 -12.18 2.26 -19.96
N GLY A 16 -11.97 2.99 -21.05
CA GLY A 16 -11.69 2.42 -22.37
C GLY A 16 -10.39 1.61 -22.43
N VAL A 17 -9.28 2.15 -21.91
CA VAL A 17 -7.97 1.46 -21.93
C VAL A 17 -7.98 0.25 -20.98
N ALA A 18 -8.51 0.41 -19.77
CA ALA A 18 -8.63 -0.70 -18.82
C ALA A 18 -9.57 -1.81 -19.31
N ALA A 19 -10.74 -1.46 -19.86
CA ALA A 19 -11.67 -2.43 -20.42
C ALA A 19 -11.11 -3.12 -21.68
N GLN A 20 -10.33 -2.42 -22.51
CA GLN A 20 -9.67 -3.05 -23.66
C GLN A 20 -8.64 -4.09 -23.21
N TYR A 21 -7.78 -3.74 -22.25
CA TYR A 21 -6.79 -4.65 -21.66
C TYR A 21 -7.43 -5.87 -20.98
N LEU A 22 -8.48 -5.64 -20.16
CA LEU A 22 -9.23 -6.71 -19.51
C LEU A 22 -10.00 -7.58 -20.52
N ALA A 23 -10.57 -7.00 -21.57
CA ALA A 23 -11.27 -7.75 -22.62
C ALA A 23 -10.30 -8.59 -23.48
N ASP A 24 -9.09 -8.09 -23.73
CA ASP A 24 -8.05 -8.83 -24.44
C ASP A 24 -7.49 -9.96 -23.55
N ARG A 25 -7.26 -9.73 -22.25
CA ARG A 25 -6.88 -10.75 -21.26
C ARG A 25 -7.99 -11.80 -21.04
N TYR A 26 -9.26 -11.39 -21.04
CA TYR A 26 -10.43 -12.29 -20.98
C TYR A 26 -10.58 -13.13 -22.25
N ARG A 27 -10.38 -12.54 -23.44
CA ARG A 27 -10.32 -13.30 -24.71
C ARG A 27 -9.17 -14.30 -24.72
N SER A 28 -7.99 -13.95 -24.20
CA SER A 28 -6.86 -14.88 -24.04
C SER A 28 -7.13 -16.00 -23.04
N ARG A 29 -7.78 -15.71 -21.90
CA ARG A 29 -8.23 -16.76 -20.95
C ARG A 29 -9.27 -17.69 -21.60
N LYS A 30 -10.24 -17.15 -22.34
CA LYS A 30 -11.27 -17.94 -23.01
C LYS A 30 -10.71 -18.79 -24.16
N SER A 31 -9.67 -18.31 -24.88
CA SER A 31 -8.96 -19.15 -25.85
C SER A 31 -8.10 -20.22 -25.19
N ALA A 32 -7.48 -19.94 -24.04
CA ALA A 32 -6.72 -20.94 -23.28
C ALA A 32 -7.62 -22.03 -22.68
N GLN A 33 -8.77 -21.65 -22.10
CA GLN A 33 -9.78 -22.60 -21.61
C GLN A 33 -10.42 -23.39 -22.75
N GLY A 34 -10.68 -22.76 -23.91
CA GLY A 34 -11.15 -23.46 -25.12
C GLY A 34 -10.12 -24.44 -25.68
N ALA A 35 -8.82 -24.11 -25.60
CA ALA A 35 -7.74 -25.01 -26.00
C ALA A 35 -7.52 -26.17 -25.00
N ALA A 36 -7.72 -25.94 -23.70
CA ALA A 36 -7.69 -26.98 -22.68
C ALA A 36 -8.87 -27.95 -22.84
N ALA A 37 -10.10 -27.44 -23.01
CA ALA A 37 -11.28 -28.26 -23.26
C ALA A 37 -11.18 -29.06 -24.58
N ALA A 38 -10.52 -28.50 -25.61
CA ALA A 38 -10.24 -29.22 -26.86
C ALA A 38 -9.13 -30.28 -26.73
N ALA A 39 -8.32 -30.24 -25.66
CA ALA A 39 -7.29 -31.25 -25.39
C ALA A 39 -7.80 -32.44 -24.56
N GLU A 40 -8.92 -32.27 -23.83
CA GLU A 40 -9.51 -33.32 -22.98
C GLU A 40 -10.60 -34.16 -23.68
N VAL A 41 -11.14 -33.71 -24.82
CA VAL A 41 -12.22 -34.43 -25.54
C VAL A 41 -11.69 -35.08 -26.83
N GLY A 42 -11.07 -36.24 -26.67
CA GLY A 42 -10.74 -37.14 -27.78
C GLY A 42 -11.83 -38.17 -28.06
N PHE A 43 -12.17 -38.32 -29.35
CA PHE A 43 -12.94 -39.40 -30.01
C PHE A 43 -14.48 -39.34 -30.15
N GLU A 44 -14.88 -39.17 -31.43
CA GLU A 44 -15.95 -39.81 -32.22
C GLU A 44 -17.46 -39.75 -31.82
N GLY A 45 -18.23 -39.05 -32.70
CA GLY A 45 -19.50 -39.52 -33.29
C GLY A 45 -20.80 -39.14 -32.55
N ASP A 46 -21.95 -38.88 -33.20
CA ASP A 46 -22.32 -38.79 -34.62
C ASP A 46 -23.59 -37.90 -34.77
N GLU A 47 -24.11 -37.70 -36.00
CA GLU A 47 -25.16 -36.75 -36.44
C GLU A 47 -26.46 -36.57 -35.61
N GLY A 48 -27.07 -35.36 -35.71
CA GLY A 48 -28.48 -35.13 -35.30
C GLY A 48 -29.00 -33.67 -35.41
N PHE A 49 -29.70 -33.32 -36.49
CA PHE A 49 -30.34 -32.00 -36.71
C PHE A 49 -31.58 -31.74 -35.82
N GLY A 50 -31.85 -30.47 -35.47
CA GLY A 50 -33.15 -30.07 -34.90
C GLY A 50 -33.29 -28.58 -34.52
N HIS A 51 -33.77 -27.74 -35.43
CA HIS A 51 -34.32 -26.41 -35.10
C HIS A 51 -35.69 -26.56 -34.41
N ASP A 52 -35.99 -25.78 -33.36
CA ASP A 52 -37.23 -24.98 -33.39
C ASP A 52 -37.33 -23.85 -32.34
N ARG A 53 -38.35 -23.00 -32.51
CA ARG A 53 -38.61 -21.73 -31.78
C ARG A 53 -39.86 -21.76 -30.88
N LEU A 54 -39.90 -20.81 -29.94
CA LEU A 54 -41.07 -20.27 -29.20
C LEU A 54 -41.71 -21.18 -28.12
N GLY A 55 -42.16 -20.55 -27.02
CA GLY A 55 -43.04 -21.21 -26.05
C GLY A 55 -43.03 -20.63 -24.64
N SER A 56 -43.60 -19.44 -24.44
CA SER A 56 -43.96 -18.98 -23.08
C SER A 56 -45.15 -19.77 -22.54
N ASN A 57 -45.04 -20.36 -21.35
CA ASN A 57 -46.11 -20.37 -20.35
C ASN A 57 -45.61 -20.89 -18.99
N GLY A 58 -46.18 -20.34 -17.91
CA GLY A 58 -45.81 -20.71 -16.56
C GLY A 58 -46.40 -22.03 -16.09
N SER A 59 -45.75 -22.63 -15.10
CA SER A 59 -46.31 -23.69 -14.26
C SER A 59 -46.01 -23.36 -12.80
N VAL A 60 -47.04 -23.32 -11.97
CA VAL A 60 -46.93 -23.13 -10.52
C VAL A 60 -46.82 -24.51 -9.89
N HIS A 61 -45.66 -24.84 -9.29
CA HIS A 61 -45.57 -25.97 -8.37
C HIS A 61 -44.64 -25.66 -7.19
N SER A 62 -45.28 -25.47 -6.04
CA SER A 62 -44.86 -25.94 -4.71
C SER A 62 -43.35 -26.17 -4.49
N THR A 63 -42.68 -25.17 -3.94
CA THR A 63 -41.43 -25.38 -3.19
C THR A 63 -41.76 -25.82 -1.77
N GLU A 64 -41.45 -27.08 -1.43
CA GLU A 64 -41.34 -27.49 -0.03
C GLU A 64 -40.19 -26.70 0.62
N SER A 65 -40.44 -26.08 1.77
CA SER A 65 -39.43 -25.25 2.43
C SER A 65 -38.41 -26.12 3.15
N TRP A 66 -37.26 -26.33 2.51
CA TRP A 66 -36.03 -26.62 3.24
C TRP A 66 -35.68 -25.36 4.05
N LYS A 67 -36.07 -25.36 5.32
CA LYS A 67 -35.48 -24.43 6.28
C LYS A 67 -34.06 -24.90 6.55
N THR A 68 -33.08 -24.23 5.95
CA THR A 68 -31.74 -24.21 6.52
C THR A 68 -31.84 -23.52 7.87
N ASP A 69 -31.26 -24.13 8.90
CA ASP A 69 -30.97 -23.41 10.14
C ASP A 69 -29.82 -22.45 9.79
N ASP A 70 -30.17 -21.20 9.49
CA ASP A 70 -29.22 -20.13 9.16
C ASP A 70 -28.41 -19.75 10.42
N GLU A 71 -27.48 -20.62 10.83
CA GLU A 71 -26.47 -20.33 11.84
C GLU A 71 -25.55 -19.23 11.31
N GLU A 72 -25.75 -18.02 11.82
CA GLU A 72 -24.99 -16.81 11.48
C GLU A 72 -23.47 -17.12 11.37
N LEU A 73 -22.94 -16.97 10.15
CA LEU A 73 -21.53 -17.22 9.87
C LEU A 73 -20.68 -16.14 10.53
N ASP A 74 -19.70 -16.58 11.32
CA ASP A 74 -18.79 -15.69 12.01
C ASP A 74 -17.93 -14.93 11.00
N ALA A 75 -18.22 -13.64 10.82
CA ALA A 75 -17.32 -12.72 10.13
C ALA A 75 -16.34 -12.09 11.14
N PRO A 76 -15.08 -11.86 10.77
CA PRO A 76 -14.14 -11.14 11.63
C PRO A 76 -14.57 -9.68 11.78
N VAL A 77 -14.71 -9.23 13.03
CA VAL A 77 -15.23 -7.90 13.41
C VAL A 77 -14.47 -6.76 12.69
N HIS A 78 -15.22 -5.74 12.26
CA HIS A 78 -14.64 -4.53 11.68
C HIS A 78 -13.88 -3.71 12.73
N GLY A 79 -12.80 -3.06 12.31
CA GLY A 79 -11.99 -2.24 13.22
C GLY A 79 -10.81 -2.96 13.88
N VAL A 80 -10.03 -3.73 13.11
CA VAL A 80 -8.60 -3.84 13.44
C VAL A 80 -8.07 -2.40 13.39
N LEU A 81 -7.80 -1.81 14.55
CA LEU A 81 -7.21 -0.48 14.66
C LEU A 81 -5.98 -0.43 13.76
N ASN A 82 -5.92 0.56 12.85
CA ASN A 82 -4.88 0.68 11.83
C ASN A 82 -3.54 1.14 12.43
N ARG A 83 -2.99 0.35 13.36
CA ARG A 83 -1.78 0.66 14.15
C ARG A 83 -0.50 0.60 13.32
N GLY A 84 -0.53 -0.05 12.15
CA GLY A 84 0.54 -0.06 11.15
C GLY A 84 0.30 0.91 9.97
N GLY A 85 -0.47 1.98 10.20
CA GLY A 85 -0.91 2.89 9.15
C GLY A 85 0.08 4.01 8.80
N VAL A 86 0.90 4.47 9.75
CA VAL A 86 1.73 5.67 9.63
C VAL A 86 3.19 5.28 9.34
N VAL A 87 3.72 5.71 8.20
CA VAL A 87 5.12 5.49 7.82
C VAL A 87 5.85 6.82 7.78
N SER A 88 6.62 7.10 8.83
CA SER A 88 7.61 8.18 8.84
C SER A 88 8.91 7.67 8.23
N PHE A 89 9.24 8.10 7.01
CA PHE A 89 10.46 7.68 6.34
C PHE A 89 11.63 8.58 6.76
N GLU A 90 12.66 7.97 7.34
CA GLU A 90 13.99 8.58 7.47
C GLU A 90 14.81 8.36 6.19
N ASN A 91 15.83 9.19 5.99
CA ASN A 91 16.66 9.17 4.79
C ASN A 91 17.80 8.16 4.97
N GLY A 92 17.72 6.99 4.32
CA GLY A 92 18.87 6.09 4.17
C GLY A 92 19.06 4.97 5.20
N GLN A 93 18.03 4.58 5.96
CA GLN A 93 18.03 3.28 6.63
C GLN A 93 17.42 2.22 5.71
N LEU A 94 18.21 1.19 5.37
CA LEU A 94 17.65 -0.15 5.15
C LEU A 94 16.92 -0.56 6.44
N PRO A 95 15.76 -1.23 6.38
CA PRO A 95 15.16 -1.77 7.59
C PRO A 95 16.16 -2.75 8.22
N GLU A 96 16.54 -2.52 9.48
CA GLU A 96 17.11 -3.62 10.27
C GLU A 96 16.02 -4.67 10.46
N ASP A 97 16.36 -5.92 10.16
CA ASP A 97 15.45 -7.05 10.32
C ASP A 97 15.00 -7.17 11.78
N GLY A 98 13.68 -7.23 11.98
CA GLY A 98 13.11 -7.87 13.17
C GLY A 98 12.37 -6.97 14.18
N HIS A 99 11.19 -7.47 14.52
CA HIS A 99 10.40 -7.17 15.72
C HIS A 99 9.58 -5.87 15.73
N GLY A 100 8.27 -6.05 15.92
CA GLY A 100 7.31 -4.96 16.13
C GLY A 100 7.52 -4.23 17.47
N PRO A 101 6.76 -3.16 17.72
CA PRO A 101 6.99 -2.25 18.84
C PRO A 101 6.87 -2.98 20.19
N PRO A 102 7.81 -2.75 21.14
CA PRO A 102 7.81 -3.45 22.42
C PRO A 102 6.61 -3.02 23.28
N PHE A 103 5.84 -4.01 23.74
CA PHE A 103 4.79 -3.79 24.74
C PHE A 103 5.41 -3.40 26.09
N SER A 104 5.19 -2.16 26.55
CA SER A 104 5.50 -1.77 27.91
C SER A 104 4.46 -2.32 28.89
N MET A 105 4.70 -3.48 29.50
CA MET A 105 4.01 -3.89 30.72
C MET A 105 4.79 -3.41 31.95
N ASN A 106 4.09 -2.72 32.86
CA ASN A 106 4.64 -2.34 34.16
C ASN A 106 4.93 -3.59 34.99
N ALA A 107 6.16 -3.71 35.50
CA ALA A 107 6.56 -4.75 36.44
C ALA A 107 7.13 -4.14 37.74
N GLU A 108 6.24 -3.62 38.60
CA GLU A 108 6.56 -3.46 40.02
C GLU A 108 6.22 -4.75 40.76
N SER A 109 7.23 -5.53 41.14
CA SER A 109 7.26 -6.34 42.38
C SER A 109 8.56 -7.11 42.53
N SER A 110 9.47 -6.60 43.35
CA SER A 110 10.70 -7.31 43.75
C SER A 110 10.38 -8.47 44.69
N ARG A 111 11.03 -9.64 44.50
CA ARG A 111 11.61 -10.42 45.61
C ARG A 111 12.60 -11.50 45.17
N THR A 112 13.81 -11.32 45.68
CA THR A 112 14.94 -12.25 45.81
C THR A 112 14.58 -13.73 46.04
N MET A 113 15.29 -14.63 45.36
CA MET A 113 16.11 -15.67 46.02
C MET A 113 17.29 -16.07 45.12
N SER A 114 18.39 -16.47 45.75
CA SER A 114 19.65 -16.86 45.09
C SER A 114 19.84 -18.37 45.06
N SER A 115 20.70 -18.82 44.14
CA SER A 115 21.76 -19.84 44.33
C SER A 115 21.73 -21.13 43.49
N MET A 116 22.97 -21.56 43.18
CA MET A 116 23.48 -22.92 42.92
C MET A 116 23.46 -23.55 41.50
N SER A 117 24.69 -23.79 41.02
CA SER A 117 25.23 -24.94 40.24
C SER A 117 24.49 -25.39 38.96
N SER A 118 25.08 -25.32 37.75
CA SER A 118 26.31 -25.99 37.22
C SER A 118 26.09 -27.44 36.76
N ILE A 119 26.80 -27.81 35.66
CA ILE A 119 26.97 -29.14 35.03
C ILE A 119 25.67 -29.76 34.43
N GLU A 120 25.60 -30.49 33.29
CA GLU A 120 26.60 -31.14 32.41
C GLU A 120 26.31 -30.95 30.90
N GLU A 121 27.33 -31.14 30.05
CA GLU A 121 27.23 -31.42 28.61
C GLU A 121 27.03 -32.94 28.39
N GLU A 122 26.29 -33.35 27.33
CA GLU A 122 26.73 -34.32 26.29
C GLU A 122 25.56 -34.78 25.38
N PRO A 123 25.84 -35.36 24.17
CA PRO A 123 24.90 -35.34 23.03
C PRO A 123 24.38 -36.73 22.56
N ASN A 124 23.59 -36.70 21.48
CA ASN A 124 23.16 -37.77 20.53
C ASN A 124 21.62 -37.84 20.37
N SER A 125 21.01 -38.30 19.27
CA SER A 125 21.45 -38.54 17.87
C SER A 125 20.22 -38.99 17.05
N ASN A 126 20.29 -38.90 15.71
CA ASN A 126 19.33 -39.45 14.72
C ASN A 126 17.95 -38.76 14.67
N GLY A 127 17.28 -38.66 13.52
CA GLY A 127 17.68 -39.04 12.16
C GLY A 127 16.49 -39.41 11.27
N HIS A 128 16.46 -38.85 10.04
CA HIS A 128 15.45 -39.07 8.98
C HIS A 128 14.03 -38.51 9.27
N HIS A 129 13.23 -38.04 8.30
CA HIS A 129 13.32 -38.08 6.83
C HIS A 129 13.01 -36.73 6.17
N GLN A 130 13.90 -36.19 5.35
CA GLN A 130 13.53 -35.22 4.30
C GLN A 130 13.07 -35.97 3.05
N LYS A 131 11.84 -35.72 2.57
CA LYS A 131 11.40 -36.11 1.23
C LYS A 131 11.75 -34.99 0.24
N SER A 132 12.78 -35.20 -0.55
CA SER A 132 13.23 -34.25 -1.57
C SER A 132 12.25 -34.19 -2.75
N TRP A 133 11.73 -33.00 -3.03
CA TRP A 133 11.18 -32.68 -4.35
C TRP A 133 12.32 -32.34 -5.31
N LYS A 134 12.31 -32.92 -6.51
CA LYS A 134 13.22 -32.57 -7.60
C LYS A 134 12.45 -31.79 -8.67
N PRO A 135 12.89 -30.59 -9.08
CA PRO A 135 12.41 -29.97 -10.31
C PRO A 135 12.96 -30.75 -11.51
N ALA A 136 12.09 -31.06 -12.49
CA ALA A 136 12.53 -31.49 -13.81
C ALA A 136 13.05 -30.27 -14.59
N ALA A 137 14.07 -30.47 -15.43
CA ALA A 137 14.81 -29.39 -16.08
C ALA A 137 14.54 -29.29 -17.59
N GLU A 138 15.08 -28.21 -18.17
CA GLU A 138 15.36 -28.00 -19.60
C GLU A 138 14.19 -27.77 -20.56
N PHE A 139 14.02 -26.50 -20.96
CA PHE A 139 13.89 -26.18 -22.38
C PHE A 139 14.89 -25.09 -22.78
N ALA A 140 15.44 -25.21 -23.99
CA ALA A 140 16.72 -24.62 -24.35
C ALA A 140 16.67 -23.17 -24.88
N GLN A 141 17.79 -22.48 -24.71
CA GLN A 141 18.08 -21.14 -25.23
C GLN A 141 17.90 -21.04 -26.75
N LYS A 142 17.25 -19.97 -27.24
CA LYS A 142 17.46 -19.41 -28.59
C LYS A 142 17.47 -17.89 -28.56
N LYS A 143 18.64 -17.30 -28.83
CA LYS A 143 18.76 -15.90 -29.27
C LYS A 143 18.16 -15.74 -30.68
N PRO A 144 17.67 -14.54 -31.00
CA PRO A 144 17.91 -13.94 -32.31
C PRO A 144 18.84 -12.72 -32.19
N ALA A 145 19.48 -12.36 -33.31
CA ALA A 145 20.47 -11.30 -33.41
C ALA A 145 19.87 -9.96 -33.88
N ALA A 146 20.62 -8.88 -33.70
CA ALA A 146 20.30 -7.57 -34.25
C ALA A 146 20.54 -7.49 -35.78
N PRO A 147 19.79 -6.60 -36.46
CA PRO A 147 20.31 -5.73 -37.51
C PRO A 147 20.13 -4.26 -37.09
N ALA A 148 21.17 -3.43 -37.06
CA ALA A 148 21.88 -2.84 -38.20
C ALA A 148 21.31 -1.46 -38.61
N VAL A 149 22.08 -0.44 -38.24
CA VAL A 149 22.20 0.94 -38.75
C VAL A 149 21.58 1.20 -40.14
N PHE A 150 20.85 2.31 -40.23
CA PHE A 150 20.80 3.14 -41.44
C PHE A 150 20.95 4.61 -41.05
N GLU A 151 21.92 5.30 -41.66
CA GLU A 151 22.13 6.75 -41.55
C GLU A 151 21.43 7.48 -42.71
N ASP A 152 21.14 8.76 -42.48
CA ASP A 152 20.93 9.87 -43.43
C ASP A 152 20.23 9.63 -44.78
N GLU A 153 19.21 10.46 -45.03
CA GLU A 153 19.34 11.41 -46.14
C GLU A 153 18.70 12.77 -45.81
N ASN A 154 19.23 13.82 -46.43
CA ASN A 154 19.16 15.21 -46.00
C ASN A 154 18.79 16.07 -47.21
N GLU A 155 17.72 16.88 -47.15
CA GLU A 155 17.48 17.88 -48.20
C GLU A 155 17.02 19.24 -47.66
N GLN A 156 17.89 20.22 -47.88
CA GLN A 156 17.67 21.63 -47.60
C GLN A 156 16.88 22.28 -48.74
N LEU A 157 15.94 23.19 -48.43
CA LEU A 157 15.61 24.29 -49.33
C LEU A 157 15.49 25.61 -48.56
N SER A 158 16.11 26.65 -49.11
CA SER A 158 16.15 28.01 -48.56
C SER A 158 16.06 29.04 -49.68
N ALA A 159 15.88 30.33 -49.32
CA ALA A 159 15.77 31.50 -50.21
C ALA A 159 14.45 31.60 -51.03
N SER A 160 13.89 32.79 -51.36
CA SER A 160 14.20 34.18 -50.97
C SER A 160 13.12 35.18 -51.45
N GLY A 161 13.06 36.37 -50.84
CA GLY A 161 12.48 37.60 -51.44
C GLY A 161 10.95 37.72 -51.45
N SER A 162 10.34 38.91 -51.58
CA SER A 162 10.88 40.28 -51.64
C SER A 162 9.75 41.34 -51.56
N TYR A 163 9.97 42.45 -50.82
CA TYR A 163 9.38 43.80 -51.00
C TYR A 163 7.84 44.01 -51.03
N ASP A 164 7.34 44.97 -50.23
CA ASP A 164 7.00 46.31 -50.77
C ASP A 164 6.96 47.42 -49.68
N ARG A 165 6.95 48.69 -50.08
CA ARG A 165 6.92 49.92 -49.26
C ARG A 165 5.80 50.89 -49.70
N ARG A 166 5.17 51.59 -48.74
CA ARG A 166 4.78 53.03 -48.76
C ARG A 166 4.14 53.38 -47.40
N SER A 167 4.59 54.35 -46.60
CA SER A 167 4.80 55.80 -46.80
C SER A 167 3.55 56.64 -46.52
N HIS A 168 3.51 57.37 -45.40
CA HIS A 168 3.67 58.84 -45.40
C HIS A 168 3.75 59.47 -43.98
N ARG A 169 4.61 60.51 -43.87
CA ARG A 169 4.48 61.83 -43.19
C ARG A 169 3.43 61.97 -42.06
N SER A 170 3.68 62.67 -40.95
CA SER A 170 4.61 63.79 -40.66
C SER A 170 4.87 63.89 -39.11
N ALA A 171 5.60 64.82 -38.48
CA ALA A 171 6.23 66.09 -38.89
C ALA A 171 7.48 66.44 -38.04
N MET A 172 7.90 67.71 -38.05
CA MET A 172 8.78 68.42 -37.11
C MET A 172 7.90 69.38 -36.26
N SER A 173 8.29 70.08 -35.18
CA SER A 173 9.58 70.49 -34.58
C SER A 173 9.60 70.17 -33.06
N GLU A 174 10.56 70.49 -32.18
CA GLU A 174 11.56 71.56 -32.18
C GLU A 174 12.72 71.26 -31.20
N THR A 175 13.92 71.77 -31.50
CA THR A 175 15.13 71.54 -30.68
C THR A 175 15.50 72.76 -29.84
N ARG A 176 15.63 72.63 -28.52
CA ARG A 176 16.60 73.44 -27.75
C ARG A 176 17.07 72.83 -26.41
N SER A 177 18.20 72.13 -26.49
CA SER A 177 19.31 72.11 -25.53
C SER A 177 19.04 72.35 -24.03
N THR A 178 19.16 71.29 -23.23
CA THR A 178 19.97 71.34 -22.00
C THR A 178 21.02 70.22 -21.98
N ARG A 179 22.28 70.62 -22.01
CA ARG A 179 23.46 69.74 -21.97
C ARG A 179 23.73 69.31 -20.51
N SER A 180 22.90 68.45 -19.92
CA SER A 180 23.18 67.86 -18.59
C SER A 180 22.37 66.57 -18.29
N SER A 181 22.87 65.41 -18.72
CA SER A 181 22.36 64.10 -18.22
C SER A 181 23.26 62.88 -18.52
N LYS A 182 24.15 62.93 -19.52
CA LYS A 182 25.02 61.78 -19.90
C LYS A 182 25.96 61.27 -18.79
N SER A 183 26.21 62.05 -17.73
CA SER A 183 26.90 61.59 -16.52
C SER A 183 26.01 60.74 -15.60
N GLY A 184 24.70 60.97 -15.57
CA GLY A 184 23.75 60.24 -14.73
C GLY A 184 23.48 58.81 -15.22
N GLN A 185 23.34 58.61 -16.54
CA GLN A 185 23.15 57.28 -17.13
C GLN A 185 24.43 56.41 -17.09
N ARG A 186 25.63 57.01 -17.24
CA ARG A 186 26.89 56.28 -17.04
C ARG A 186 27.19 55.97 -15.57
N ARG A 187 26.85 56.87 -14.63
CA ARG A 187 26.97 56.55 -13.19
C ARG A 187 26.01 55.44 -12.79
N ARG A 188 24.74 55.47 -13.19
CA ARG A 188 23.80 54.38 -12.87
C ARG A 188 24.21 53.01 -13.41
N SER A 189 24.85 52.92 -14.58
CA SER A 189 25.38 51.64 -15.10
C SER A 189 26.73 51.21 -14.50
N GLN A 190 27.54 52.16 -14.02
CA GLN A 190 28.76 51.85 -13.27
C GLN A 190 28.47 51.48 -11.80
N ASP A 191 27.47 52.11 -11.17
CA ASP A 191 26.98 51.75 -9.84
C ASP A 191 26.29 50.39 -9.86
N SER A 192 25.39 50.10 -10.83
CA SER A 192 24.77 48.76 -10.91
C SER A 192 25.82 47.67 -11.14
N GLY A 193 26.83 47.92 -11.98
CA GLY A 193 27.98 47.02 -12.15
C GLY A 193 28.94 46.98 -10.95
N SER A 194 28.89 47.93 -10.02
CA SER A 194 29.66 47.92 -8.77
C SER A 194 28.92 47.14 -7.69
N VAL A 195 27.63 47.45 -7.50
CA VAL A 195 26.73 46.76 -6.56
C VAL A 195 26.61 45.28 -6.90
N ASN A 196 26.45 44.92 -8.19
CA ASN A 196 26.38 43.52 -8.60
C ASN A 196 27.69 42.76 -8.27
N ARG A 197 28.86 43.36 -8.50
CA ARG A 197 30.16 42.77 -8.11
C ARG A 197 30.40 42.75 -6.61
N HIS A 198 29.73 43.61 -5.83
CA HIS A 198 29.78 43.55 -4.38
C HIS A 198 28.90 42.41 -3.86
N PHE A 199 27.68 42.28 -4.38
CA PHE A 199 26.75 41.19 -4.08
C PHE A 199 27.36 39.83 -4.42
N GLN A 200 27.88 39.64 -5.64
CA GLN A 200 28.59 38.40 -6.05
C GLN A 200 29.76 38.05 -5.12
N LYS A 201 30.47 39.05 -4.57
CA LYS A 201 31.54 38.82 -3.60
C LYS A 201 31.04 38.50 -2.18
N GLN A 202 29.86 39.00 -1.79
CA GLN A 202 29.21 38.61 -0.53
C GLN A 202 28.68 37.17 -0.64
N GLU A 203 28.01 36.86 -1.76
CA GLU A 203 27.50 35.53 -2.12
C GLU A 203 28.62 34.48 -2.12
N GLN A 204 29.71 34.70 -2.88
CA GLN A 204 30.85 33.78 -2.91
C GLN A 204 31.45 33.52 -1.51
N ARG A 205 31.58 34.58 -0.68
CA ARG A 205 32.07 34.45 0.70
C ARG A 205 31.09 33.73 1.62
N ALA A 206 29.78 33.79 1.34
CA ALA A 206 28.77 33.09 2.10
C ALA A 206 28.78 31.59 1.76
N LEU A 207 28.96 31.23 0.49
CA LEU A 207 29.18 29.85 0.05
C LEU A 207 30.44 29.26 0.71
N GLU A 208 31.57 29.98 0.66
CA GLU A 208 32.81 29.58 1.37
C GLU A 208 32.59 29.43 2.90
N ARG A 209 31.71 30.22 3.52
CA ARG A 209 31.36 30.09 4.94
C ARG A 209 30.47 28.86 5.22
N ILE A 210 29.60 28.46 4.28
CA ILE A 210 28.78 27.23 4.40
C ILE A 210 29.71 26.01 4.36
N ASP A 211 30.59 25.92 3.34
CA ASP A 211 31.59 24.85 3.23
C ASP A 211 32.46 24.71 4.50
N LEU A 212 32.85 25.85 5.08
CA LEU A 212 33.65 25.91 6.31
C LEU A 212 32.86 25.60 7.59
N ALA A 213 31.53 25.76 7.59
CA ALA A 213 30.69 25.48 8.76
C ALA A 213 30.66 23.98 9.11
N ARG A 214 30.88 23.08 8.13
CA ARG A 214 30.96 21.62 8.33
C ARG A 214 29.78 21.03 9.12
N GLY A 215 28.57 21.50 8.85
CA GLY A 215 27.38 21.09 9.59
C GLY A 215 27.15 21.84 10.91
N ASN A 216 27.82 22.97 11.18
CA ASN A 216 27.37 23.88 12.24
C ASN A 216 26.10 24.61 11.80
N TYR A 217 24.94 24.06 12.16
CA TYR A 217 23.64 24.54 11.71
C TYR A 217 23.33 25.97 12.17
N VAL A 218 23.87 26.42 13.31
CA VAL A 218 23.69 27.81 13.77
C VAL A 218 24.36 28.79 12.81
N ASP A 219 25.57 28.47 12.34
CA ASP A 219 26.27 29.28 11.33
C ASP A 219 25.53 29.23 9.99
N ILE A 220 25.10 28.05 9.53
CA ILE A 220 24.36 27.87 8.27
C ILE A 220 23.06 28.67 8.27
N LEU A 221 22.24 28.55 9.32
CA LEU A 221 20.99 29.30 9.47
C LEU A 221 21.24 30.82 9.55
N THR A 222 22.34 31.24 10.16
CA THR A 222 22.77 32.65 10.19
C THR A 222 23.17 33.14 8.79
N ILE A 223 23.95 32.38 8.04
CA ILE A 223 24.36 32.73 6.66
C ILE A 223 23.15 32.83 5.73
N MET A 224 22.21 31.89 5.83
CA MET A 224 20.95 31.97 5.08
C MET A 224 20.10 33.18 5.49
N THR A 225 20.16 33.60 6.77
CA THR A 225 19.50 34.80 7.29
C THR A 225 20.16 36.09 6.81
N ASP A 226 21.50 36.11 6.66
CA ASP A 226 22.28 37.25 6.17
C ASP A 226 21.99 37.55 4.68
N LEU A 227 21.72 36.51 3.88
CA LEU A 227 21.54 36.60 2.41
C LEU A 227 20.25 35.89 1.92
N PRO A 228 19.06 36.35 2.33
CA PRO A 228 17.79 35.72 1.97
C PRO A 228 17.48 35.82 0.47
N ASN A 229 18.06 36.80 -0.23
CA ASN A 229 17.81 37.06 -1.66
C ASN A 229 18.78 36.31 -2.61
N SER A 230 19.75 35.55 -2.12
CA SER A 230 20.62 34.72 -2.97
C SER A 230 20.06 33.30 -3.06
N ALA A 231 19.55 32.91 -4.23
CA ALA A 231 19.06 31.56 -4.46
C ALA A 231 20.16 30.51 -4.23
N LEU A 232 21.41 30.80 -4.61
CA LEU A 232 22.56 29.91 -4.40
C LEU A 232 22.86 29.70 -2.91
N VAL A 233 22.89 30.77 -2.10
CA VAL A 233 23.14 30.66 -0.65
C VAL A 233 21.98 29.94 0.05
N GLN A 234 20.73 30.18 -0.37
CA GLN A 234 19.61 29.41 0.16
C GLN A 234 19.69 27.93 -0.26
N GLN A 235 20.03 27.63 -1.51
CA GLN A 235 20.18 26.27 -2.02
C GLN A 235 21.24 25.48 -1.24
N GLU A 236 22.47 25.98 -1.10
CA GLU A 236 23.53 25.24 -0.39
C GLU A 236 23.22 25.11 1.12
N GLY A 237 22.67 26.14 1.76
CA GLY A 237 22.24 26.04 3.15
C GLY A 237 21.11 25.02 3.36
N LEU A 238 20.16 24.93 2.42
CA LEU A 238 19.12 23.91 2.43
C LEU A 238 19.68 22.51 2.15
N LYS A 239 20.69 22.36 1.29
CA LYS A 239 21.33 21.06 1.02
C LYS A 239 21.96 20.47 2.27
N ASP A 240 22.68 21.27 3.05
CA ASP A 240 23.24 20.83 4.34
C ASP A 240 22.13 20.39 5.32
N LEU A 241 21.04 21.18 5.42
CA LEU A 241 19.85 20.81 6.18
C LEU A 241 19.08 19.58 5.60
N SER A 242 19.39 19.17 4.37
CA SER A 242 18.80 18.01 3.69
C SER A 242 19.65 16.73 3.77
N ASN A 243 20.84 16.80 4.36
CA ASN A 243 21.77 15.68 4.58
C ASN A 243 21.93 15.32 6.08
N LEU A 244 21.06 15.88 6.93
CA LEU A 244 21.05 15.68 8.38
C LEU A 244 20.80 14.21 8.77
N HIS A 245 21.77 13.62 9.48
CA HIS A 245 21.60 12.37 10.20
C HIS A 245 21.68 12.72 11.69
N LEU A 246 20.52 12.85 12.35
CA LEU A 246 20.42 13.42 13.69
C LEU A 246 19.53 12.56 14.59
N SER A 247 19.77 12.63 15.89
CA SER A 247 18.86 12.11 16.91
C SER A 247 17.57 12.94 17.02
N ASN A 248 16.51 12.33 17.55
CA ASN A 248 15.24 13.02 17.85
C ASN A 248 15.41 14.28 18.73
N THR A 249 16.40 14.28 19.63
CA THR A 249 16.75 15.44 20.47
C THR A 249 17.37 16.58 19.65
N GLU A 250 18.21 16.27 18.66
CA GLU A 250 18.85 17.27 17.80
C GLU A 250 17.85 17.86 16.78
N TYR A 251 16.92 17.05 16.25
CA TYR A 251 15.78 17.55 15.47
C TYR A 251 14.87 18.49 16.27
N GLY A 252 14.72 18.25 17.59
CA GLY A 252 14.02 19.16 18.49
C GLY A 252 14.76 20.50 18.64
N HIS A 253 16.08 20.45 18.86
CA HIS A 253 16.92 21.64 19.03
C HIS A 253 16.99 22.50 17.75
N LEU A 254 17.10 21.89 16.56
CA LEU A 254 17.04 22.62 15.29
C LEU A 254 15.72 23.39 15.11
N ALA A 255 14.61 22.82 15.57
CA ALA A 255 13.32 23.51 15.54
C ALA A 255 13.26 24.70 16.51
N GLU A 256 13.98 24.67 17.62
CA GLU A 256 14.12 25.81 18.55
C GLU A 256 15.03 26.91 18.00
N LEU A 257 16.02 26.54 17.17
CA LEU A 257 16.90 27.46 16.45
C LEU A 257 16.23 28.12 15.23
N GLY A 258 14.93 27.89 14.98
CA GLY A 258 14.17 28.50 13.89
C GLY A 258 14.41 27.87 12.51
N ALA A 259 14.98 26.66 12.44
CA ALA A 259 15.26 26.00 11.16
C ALA A 259 13.98 25.78 10.32
N LEU A 260 12.86 25.44 10.96
CA LEU A 260 11.59 25.15 10.28
C LEU A 260 11.07 26.38 9.53
N ASP A 261 11.05 27.55 10.20
CA ASP A 261 10.68 28.83 9.63
C ASP A 261 11.63 29.25 8.50
N ARG A 262 12.96 29.14 8.71
CA ARG A 262 13.98 29.49 7.71
C ARG A 262 13.86 28.69 6.42
N VAL A 263 13.61 27.37 6.51
CA VAL A 263 13.41 26.50 5.34
C VAL A 263 12.17 26.94 4.54
N VAL A 264 11.05 27.18 5.23
CA VAL A 264 9.80 27.58 4.59
C VAL A 264 9.86 29.00 4.03
N GLU A 265 10.58 29.92 4.68
CA GLU A 265 10.83 31.28 4.16
C GLU A 265 11.71 31.24 2.89
N ALA A 266 12.76 30.42 2.87
CA ALA A 266 13.63 30.25 1.71
C ALA A 266 12.87 29.76 0.48
N MET A 267 12.02 28.74 0.64
CA MET A 267 11.13 28.25 -0.44
C MET A 267 10.16 29.33 -0.92
N LYS A 268 9.52 30.08 -0.01
CA LYS A 268 8.59 31.17 -0.33
C LYS A 268 9.26 32.36 -1.02
N SER A 269 10.55 32.60 -0.75
CA SER A 269 11.32 33.70 -1.33
C SER A 269 11.86 33.40 -2.72
N HIS A 270 12.08 32.12 -3.05
CA HIS A 270 12.61 31.66 -4.35
C HIS A 270 11.67 30.67 -5.07
N PRO A 271 10.39 31.01 -5.30
CA PRO A 271 9.41 30.11 -5.94
C PRO A 271 9.71 29.77 -7.41
N HIS A 272 10.79 30.34 -7.98
CA HIS A 272 11.20 30.19 -9.37
C HIS A 272 12.60 29.57 -9.55
N SER A 273 13.25 29.08 -8.48
CA SER A 273 14.42 28.17 -8.57
C SER A 273 13.98 26.77 -8.20
N SER A 274 14.05 25.82 -9.14
CA SER A 274 13.74 24.42 -8.87
C SER A 274 14.68 23.85 -7.83
N GLU A 275 15.96 24.25 -7.87
CA GLU A 275 16.99 23.76 -6.97
C GLU A 275 16.75 24.15 -5.50
N VAL A 276 16.24 25.37 -5.25
CA VAL A 276 15.79 25.79 -3.91
C VAL A 276 14.53 25.01 -3.49
N GLN A 277 13.59 24.74 -4.41
CA GLN A 277 12.40 23.95 -4.07
C GLN A 277 12.72 22.48 -3.78
N VAL A 278 13.57 21.82 -4.58
CA VAL A 278 14.07 20.45 -4.34
C VAL A 278 14.75 20.37 -2.97
N SER A 279 15.71 21.26 -2.71
CA SER A 279 16.48 21.28 -1.47
C SER A 279 15.60 21.60 -0.26
N GLY A 280 14.63 22.52 -0.43
CA GLY A 280 13.65 22.90 0.58
C GLY A 280 12.69 21.77 0.93
N CYS A 281 12.08 21.14 -0.06
CA CYS A 281 11.23 19.95 0.14
C CYS A 281 12.00 18.83 0.84
N ARG A 282 13.24 18.55 0.42
CA ARG A 282 14.08 17.53 1.07
C ARG A 282 14.45 17.89 2.51
N ALA A 283 14.75 19.17 2.80
CA ALA A 283 14.96 19.63 4.17
C ALA A 283 13.69 19.51 5.05
N ILE A 284 12.50 19.84 4.52
CA ILE A 284 11.22 19.61 5.22
C ILE A 284 11.00 18.13 5.49
N TRP A 285 11.26 17.26 4.51
CA TRP A 285 11.13 15.80 4.65
C TRP A 285 11.97 15.25 5.81
N ASN A 286 13.26 15.62 5.89
CA ASN A 286 14.13 15.23 7.01
C ASN A 286 13.68 15.86 8.35
N LEU A 287 13.42 17.17 8.38
CA LEU A 287 13.09 17.89 9.61
C LEU A 287 11.74 17.45 10.21
N SER A 288 10.87 16.82 9.41
CA SER A 288 9.59 16.22 9.83
C SER A 288 9.71 14.77 10.35
N ALA A 289 10.92 14.31 10.73
CA ALA A 289 11.12 13.02 11.41
C ALA A 289 10.30 12.88 12.71
N THR A 290 10.08 13.97 13.46
CA THR A 290 9.29 13.94 14.72
C THR A 290 7.88 14.50 14.55
N THR A 291 6.89 13.93 15.24
CA THR A 291 5.49 14.42 15.22
C THR A 291 5.36 15.87 15.68
N ASN A 292 6.22 16.34 16.58
CA ASN A 292 6.26 17.74 16.99
C ASN A 292 6.67 18.66 15.82
N ASN A 293 7.71 18.28 15.07
CA ASN A 293 8.15 19.05 13.92
C ASN A 293 7.16 18.96 12.75
N GLN A 294 6.51 17.81 12.53
CA GLN A 294 5.42 17.66 11.55
C GLN A 294 4.31 18.69 11.77
N VAL A 295 3.87 18.88 13.02
CA VAL A 295 2.84 19.87 13.37
C VAL A 295 3.38 21.31 13.25
N LYS A 296 4.60 21.56 13.74
CA LYS A 296 5.23 22.90 13.65
C LYS A 296 5.44 23.34 12.19
N LEU A 297 5.94 22.47 11.32
CA LEU A 297 6.14 22.75 9.89
C LEU A 297 4.83 23.15 9.19
N VAL A 298 3.73 22.44 9.48
CA VAL A 298 2.41 22.84 8.97
C VAL A 298 1.99 24.20 9.54
N SER A 299 2.25 24.48 10.81
CA SER A 299 1.89 25.78 11.43
C SER A 299 2.65 26.99 10.86
N VAL A 300 3.91 26.83 10.40
CA VAL A 300 4.68 27.88 9.71
C VAL A 300 4.38 27.97 8.20
N GLY A 301 3.44 27.14 7.73
CA GLY A 301 2.93 27.14 6.35
C GLY A 301 3.79 26.36 5.36
N ALA A 302 4.35 25.22 5.76
CA ALA A 302 5.05 24.30 4.86
C ALA A 302 4.15 23.75 3.75
N LEU A 303 2.87 23.43 4.05
CA LEU A 303 1.92 22.93 3.03
C LEU A 303 1.77 23.92 1.86
N ASP A 304 1.60 25.21 2.18
CA ASP A 304 1.43 26.27 1.18
C ASP A 304 2.71 26.45 0.34
N ALA A 305 3.90 26.32 0.94
CA ALA A 305 5.17 26.35 0.23
C ALA A 305 5.35 25.15 -0.72
N ILE A 306 5.08 23.93 -0.24
CA ILE A 306 5.20 22.71 -1.06
C ILE A 306 4.19 22.70 -2.21
N ILE A 307 2.94 23.11 -1.97
CA ILE A 307 1.91 23.22 -3.01
C ILE A 307 2.30 24.27 -4.07
N THR A 308 2.96 25.35 -3.64
CA THR A 308 3.52 26.38 -4.54
C THR A 308 4.66 25.79 -5.38
N ALA A 309 5.59 25.03 -4.79
CA ALA A 309 6.65 24.33 -5.50
C ALA A 309 6.09 23.36 -6.57
N MET A 310 5.18 22.47 -6.18
CA MET A 310 4.54 21.51 -7.09
C MET A 310 3.78 22.21 -8.23
N SER A 311 3.19 23.39 -7.97
CA SER A 311 2.43 24.15 -8.99
C SER A 311 3.33 25.02 -9.88
N GLY A 312 4.50 25.43 -9.38
CA GLY A 312 5.50 26.20 -10.14
C GLY A 312 6.36 25.34 -11.07
N PHE A 313 6.60 24.08 -10.67
CA PHE A 313 7.39 23.11 -11.43
C PHE A 313 6.59 21.83 -11.74
N PRO A 314 5.46 21.93 -12.48
CA PRO A 314 4.58 20.79 -12.71
C PRO A 314 5.25 19.67 -13.52
N ASP A 315 6.27 19.97 -14.33
CA ASP A 315 6.98 19.02 -15.20
C ASP A 315 8.30 18.51 -14.62
N ASP A 316 8.72 18.99 -13.44
CA ASP A 316 9.98 18.61 -12.80
C ASP A 316 9.76 17.43 -11.85
N CYS A 317 10.14 16.22 -12.30
CA CYS A 317 9.96 15.00 -11.51
C CYS A 317 10.66 15.07 -10.14
N GLU A 318 11.83 15.70 -10.03
CA GLU A 318 12.57 15.78 -8.77
C GLU A 318 11.84 16.71 -7.78
N VAL A 319 11.33 17.86 -8.23
CA VAL A 319 10.50 18.73 -7.38
C VAL A 319 9.24 18.00 -6.92
N GLN A 320 8.54 17.28 -7.81
CA GLN A 320 7.34 16.52 -7.42
C GLN A 320 7.68 15.41 -6.42
N GLU A 321 8.72 14.61 -6.69
CA GLU A 321 9.15 13.50 -5.84
C GLU A 321 9.50 13.97 -4.42
N LYS A 322 10.36 15.00 -4.29
CA LYS A 322 10.74 15.52 -2.96
C LYS A 322 9.57 16.22 -2.27
N ALA A 323 8.70 16.90 -3.01
CA ALA A 323 7.47 17.49 -2.46
C ALA A 323 6.55 16.42 -1.86
N MET A 324 6.32 15.31 -2.55
CA MET A 324 5.45 14.24 -2.06
C MET A 324 6.08 13.48 -0.89
N ALA A 325 7.41 13.29 -0.86
CA ALA A 325 8.10 12.78 0.32
C ALA A 325 7.90 13.67 1.56
N ALA A 326 8.01 15.00 1.40
CA ALA A 326 7.74 15.95 2.46
C ALA A 326 6.27 15.90 2.92
N LEU A 327 5.31 15.91 1.98
CA LEU A 327 3.88 15.80 2.28
C LEU A 327 3.55 14.49 3.00
N SER A 328 4.20 13.37 2.64
CA SER A 328 4.05 12.08 3.31
C SER A 328 4.39 12.18 4.80
N ASN A 329 5.58 12.68 5.16
CA ASN A 329 5.94 12.84 6.58
C ASN A 329 5.06 13.88 7.29
N LEU A 330 4.63 14.96 6.64
CA LEU A 330 3.66 15.91 7.25
C LEU A 330 2.27 15.28 7.48
N GLY A 331 1.86 14.34 6.63
CA GLY A 331 0.62 13.57 6.78
C GLY A 331 0.59 12.58 7.93
N ALA A 332 1.76 12.15 8.40
CA ALA A 332 1.93 11.21 9.51
C ALA A 332 1.34 11.70 10.83
N ALA A 333 1.16 13.01 11.02
CA ALA A 333 0.52 13.58 12.20
C ALA A 333 -1.00 13.75 12.01
N GLU A 334 -1.80 13.07 12.82
CA GLU A 334 -3.27 13.21 12.86
C GLU A 334 -3.74 14.68 12.91
N ARG A 335 -3.05 15.53 13.69
CA ARG A 335 -3.37 16.96 13.83
C ARG A 335 -3.27 17.75 12.52
N ASN A 336 -2.50 17.28 11.55
CA ASN A 336 -2.32 17.95 10.26
C ASN A 336 -3.43 17.60 9.25
N GLN A 337 -4.17 16.50 9.46
CA GLN A 337 -5.16 15.94 8.53
C GLN A 337 -6.20 16.97 8.07
N LYS A 338 -6.69 17.80 9.00
CA LYS A 338 -7.65 18.89 8.70
C LYS A 338 -7.04 19.94 7.77
N LEU A 339 -5.82 20.40 8.03
CA LEU A 339 -5.17 21.43 7.21
C LEU A 339 -4.75 20.90 5.83
N ILE A 340 -4.32 19.64 5.75
CA ILE A 340 -4.04 18.93 4.50
C ILE A 340 -5.29 18.89 3.60
N MET A 341 -6.44 18.60 4.19
CA MET A 341 -7.74 18.62 3.49
C MET A 341 -8.12 20.04 3.04
N GLU A 342 -8.09 21.03 3.95
CA GLU A 342 -8.46 22.42 3.66
C GLU A 342 -7.56 23.11 2.62
N ARG A 343 -6.32 22.63 2.42
CA ARG A 343 -5.39 23.15 1.41
C ARG A 343 -5.48 22.48 0.04
N GLY A 344 -6.36 21.50 -0.15
CA GLY A 344 -6.47 20.77 -1.42
C GLY A 344 -5.20 19.99 -1.77
N THR A 345 -4.43 19.56 -0.76
CA THR A 345 -3.16 18.84 -0.94
C THR A 345 -3.36 17.53 -1.71
N VAL A 346 -4.48 16.85 -1.48
CA VAL A 346 -4.87 15.62 -2.19
C VAL A 346 -5.00 15.86 -3.69
N ASP A 347 -5.75 16.89 -4.09
CA ASP A 347 -5.97 17.23 -5.51
C ASP A 347 -4.65 17.52 -6.23
N LYS A 348 -3.66 18.08 -5.52
CA LYS A 348 -2.30 18.33 -6.03
C LYS A 348 -1.47 17.05 -6.20
N ILE A 349 -1.52 16.13 -5.24
CA ILE A 349 -0.86 14.82 -5.37
C ILE A 349 -1.45 14.05 -6.55
N VAL A 350 -2.78 13.96 -6.67
CA VAL A 350 -3.42 13.23 -7.78
C VAL A 350 -3.13 13.89 -9.13
N THR A 351 -3.08 15.23 -9.20
CA THR A 351 -2.67 15.94 -10.42
C THR A 351 -1.22 15.59 -10.82
N ALA A 352 -0.31 15.48 -9.84
CA ALA A 352 1.08 15.09 -10.11
C ALA A 352 1.19 13.62 -10.56
N MET A 353 0.49 12.70 -9.88
CA MET A 353 0.42 11.27 -10.26
C MET A 353 -0.05 11.08 -11.71
N ASN A 354 -1.13 11.78 -12.09
CA ASN A 354 -1.70 11.67 -13.44
C ASN A 354 -0.81 12.29 -14.52
N ARG A 355 0.04 13.27 -14.18
CA ARG A 355 0.97 13.91 -15.12
C ARG A 355 2.25 13.11 -15.31
N HIS A 356 2.70 12.44 -14.25
CA HIS A 356 3.97 11.70 -14.19
C HIS A 356 3.72 10.20 -14.06
N SER A 357 2.74 9.65 -14.78
CA SER A 357 2.34 8.24 -14.70
C SER A 357 3.46 7.26 -15.06
N GLU A 358 4.44 7.71 -15.85
CA GLU A 358 5.62 6.93 -16.28
C GLU A 358 6.83 7.05 -15.32
N ASP A 359 6.78 7.92 -14.30
CA ASP A 359 7.88 8.07 -13.32
C ASP A 359 7.58 7.31 -12.03
N GLY A 360 8.24 6.15 -11.86
CA GLY A 360 8.05 5.28 -10.70
C GLY A 360 8.42 5.94 -9.36
N ALA A 361 9.41 6.83 -9.32
CA ALA A 361 9.83 7.49 -8.07
C ALA A 361 8.76 8.48 -7.58
N VAL A 362 8.20 9.27 -8.51
CA VAL A 362 7.01 10.10 -8.29
C VAL A 362 5.84 9.26 -7.78
N GLN A 363 5.49 8.17 -8.47
CA GLN A 363 4.36 7.32 -8.07
C GLN A 363 4.57 6.69 -6.67
N ALA A 364 5.77 6.20 -6.35
CA ALA A 364 6.09 5.60 -5.06
C ALA A 364 5.98 6.62 -3.91
N LYS A 365 6.47 7.86 -4.08
CA LYS A 365 6.29 8.92 -3.07
C LYS A 365 4.85 9.39 -2.97
N ALA A 366 4.10 9.41 -4.07
CA ALA A 366 2.66 9.72 -4.05
C ALA A 366 1.86 8.68 -3.27
N CYS A 367 2.10 7.38 -3.51
CA CYS A 367 1.47 6.29 -2.77
C CYS A 367 1.85 6.32 -1.27
N SER A 368 3.09 6.71 -0.94
CA SER A 368 3.52 6.95 0.45
C SER A 368 2.71 8.07 1.11
N ALA A 369 2.52 9.20 0.42
CA ALA A 369 1.72 10.31 0.94
C ALA A 369 0.24 9.94 1.12
N ILE A 370 -0.36 9.25 0.15
CA ILE A 370 -1.74 8.76 0.22
C ILE A 370 -1.90 7.74 1.36
N THR A 371 -0.91 6.87 1.59
CA THR A 371 -0.89 5.93 2.73
C THR A 371 -1.03 6.67 4.06
N ASN A 372 -0.19 7.69 4.29
CA ASN A 372 -0.23 8.48 5.53
C ASN A 372 -1.50 9.35 5.64
N PHE A 373 -2.01 9.86 4.53
CA PHE A 373 -3.26 10.64 4.52
C PHE A 373 -4.50 9.75 4.81
N ALA A 374 -4.44 8.45 4.49
CA ALA A 374 -5.50 7.49 4.76
C ALA A 374 -5.32 6.69 6.07
N SER A 375 -4.28 6.95 6.88
CA SER A 375 -3.99 6.15 8.09
C SER A 375 -5.08 6.23 9.15
N TYR A 376 -5.68 7.41 9.32
CA TYR A 376 -6.65 7.73 10.37
C TYR A 376 -8.09 7.64 9.89
N ASP A 377 -9.01 7.33 10.79
CA ASP A 377 -10.45 7.39 10.50
C ASP A 377 -10.91 8.85 10.41
N SER A 378 -10.94 9.37 9.19
CA SER A 378 -10.91 10.80 8.89
C SER A 378 -11.64 11.06 7.56
N PRO A 379 -12.36 12.19 7.40
CA PRO A 379 -12.94 12.60 6.12
C PRO A 379 -11.92 12.67 4.97
N LEU A 380 -10.61 12.77 5.29
CA LEU A 380 -9.55 12.74 4.28
C LEU A 380 -9.56 11.45 3.44
N LYS A 381 -10.01 10.30 3.98
CA LYS A 381 -10.16 9.05 3.22
C LYS A 381 -11.17 9.16 2.08
N LEU A 382 -12.32 9.80 2.34
CA LEU A 382 -13.35 10.03 1.33
C LEU A 382 -12.83 11.06 0.31
N LYS A 383 -12.22 12.15 0.78
CA LYS A 383 -11.62 13.17 -0.09
C LYS A 383 -10.52 12.61 -1.02
N ILE A 384 -9.75 11.60 -0.60
CA ILE A 384 -8.82 10.87 -1.47
C ILE A 384 -9.56 10.23 -2.65
N MET A 385 -10.68 9.55 -2.40
CA MET A 385 -11.49 8.93 -3.47
C MET A 385 -12.21 9.95 -4.34
N GLU A 386 -12.82 10.98 -3.76
CA GLU A 386 -13.46 12.09 -4.49
C GLU A 386 -12.50 12.81 -5.45
N SER A 387 -11.22 12.91 -5.06
CA SER A 387 -10.17 13.52 -5.90
C SER A 387 -9.60 12.57 -6.97
N GLY A 388 -10.09 11.32 -7.05
CA GLY A 388 -9.59 10.29 -7.97
C GLY A 388 -8.35 9.52 -7.50
N GLY A 389 -7.94 9.67 -6.23
CA GLY A 389 -6.70 9.12 -5.70
C GLY A 389 -6.63 7.59 -5.69
N GLY A 390 -7.74 6.89 -5.43
CA GLY A 390 -7.76 5.42 -5.54
C GLY A 390 -7.51 4.94 -6.97
N GLY A 391 -8.08 5.64 -7.97
CA GLY A 391 -7.81 5.36 -9.38
C GLY A 391 -6.36 5.64 -9.77
N ALA A 392 -5.78 6.75 -9.29
CA ALA A 392 -4.38 7.07 -9.52
C ALA A 392 -3.41 6.03 -8.93
N VAL A 393 -3.70 5.51 -7.72
CA VAL A 393 -2.93 4.41 -7.10
C VAL A 393 -3.04 3.12 -7.92
N VAL A 394 -4.24 2.78 -8.42
CA VAL A 394 -4.41 1.61 -9.30
C VAL A 394 -3.68 1.77 -10.64
N ILE A 395 -3.70 2.97 -11.23
CA ILE A 395 -2.92 3.27 -12.45
C ILE A 395 -1.42 3.13 -12.18
N ALA A 396 -0.91 3.62 -11.04
CA ALA A 396 0.49 3.43 -10.64
C ALA A 396 0.87 1.95 -10.57
N MET A 397 0.02 1.11 -9.97
CA MET A 397 0.24 -0.34 -9.91
C MET A 397 0.27 -1.00 -11.29
N ILE A 398 -0.58 -0.55 -12.22
CA ILE A 398 -0.66 -1.10 -13.58
C ILE A 398 0.52 -0.66 -14.46
N MET A 399 0.99 0.58 -14.29
CA MET A 399 2.09 1.15 -15.08
C MET A 399 3.47 0.66 -14.63
N HIS A 400 3.63 0.32 -13.34
CA HIS A 400 4.91 -0.10 -12.74
C HIS A 400 4.83 -1.51 -12.11
N PRO A 401 4.45 -2.56 -12.87
CA PRO A 401 4.18 -3.89 -12.32
C PRO A 401 5.40 -4.62 -11.77
N GLU A 402 6.62 -4.17 -12.12
CA GLU A 402 7.89 -4.78 -11.68
C GLU A 402 8.55 -4.03 -10.49
N ASP A 403 8.02 -2.88 -10.08
CA ASP A 403 8.56 -2.08 -8.97
C ASP A 403 7.95 -2.52 -7.63
N VAL A 404 8.64 -3.45 -6.96
CA VAL A 404 8.26 -4.01 -5.65
C VAL A 404 7.95 -2.91 -4.61
N ASP A 405 8.78 -1.86 -4.55
CA ASP A 405 8.67 -0.81 -3.54
C ASP A 405 7.40 0.04 -3.76
N LEU A 406 7.11 0.35 -5.02
CA LEU A 406 5.89 1.02 -5.44
C LEU A 406 4.65 0.15 -5.19
N GLN A 407 4.68 -1.13 -5.60
CA GLN A 407 3.54 -2.04 -5.39
C GLN A 407 3.20 -2.16 -3.90
N GLU A 408 4.20 -2.36 -3.05
CA GLU A 408 4.00 -2.47 -1.60
C GLU A 408 3.41 -1.18 -0.99
N LYS A 409 3.86 -0.01 -1.46
CA LYS A 409 3.31 1.31 -1.06
C LYS A 409 1.89 1.53 -1.57
N ALA A 410 1.60 1.13 -2.80
CA ALA A 410 0.28 1.25 -3.42
C ALA A 410 -0.75 0.34 -2.71
N LEU A 411 -0.36 -0.90 -2.39
CA LEU A 411 -1.17 -1.82 -1.58
C LEU A 411 -1.48 -1.23 -0.20
N ARG A 412 -0.48 -0.68 0.51
CA ARG A 412 -0.72 0.00 1.80
C ARG A 412 -1.63 1.23 1.68
N ALA A 413 -1.57 1.96 0.57
CA ALA A 413 -2.50 3.06 0.29
C ALA A 413 -3.94 2.55 0.13
N LEU A 414 -4.18 1.56 -0.74
CA LEU A 414 -5.51 0.96 -0.94
C LEU A 414 -6.07 0.34 0.34
N ARG A 415 -5.26 -0.43 1.08
CA ARG A 415 -5.56 -0.97 2.41
C ARG A 415 -6.09 0.11 3.34
N ASN A 416 -5.36 1.22 3.46
CA ASN A 416 -5.69 2.33 4.36
C ASN A 416 -6.97 3.07 3.90
N ILE A 417 -7.14 3.28 2.59
CA ILE A 417 -8.32 3.90 1.97
C ILE A 417 -9.60 3.10 2.28
N CYS A 418 -9.56 1.77 2.13
CA CYS A 418 -10.72 0.89 2.34
C CYS A 418 -11.02 0.58 3.81
N ALA A 419 -10.06 0.78 4.72
CA ALA A 419 -10.26 0.50 6.15
C ALA A 419 -11.35 1.43 6.74
N ASN A 420 -12.41 0.83 7.29
CA ASN A 420 -13.56 1.48 7.95
C ASN A 420 -14.43 2.41 7.06
N SER A 421 -14.34 2.38 5.73
CA SER A 421 -15.35 3.02 4.84
C SER A 421 -15.89 1.99 3.86
N ASP A 422 -17.22 1.88 3.75
CA ASP A 422 -17.86 0.94 2.82
C ASP A 422 -17.94 1.51 1.40
N GLU A 423 -18.12 2.84 1.30
CA GLU A 423 -18.08 3.61 0.05
C GLU A 423 -16.72 3.44 -0.64
N ASN A 424 -15.63 3.57 0.11
CA ASN A 424 -14.28 3.41 -0.43
C ASN A 424 -13.99 1.97 -0.88
N LYS A 425 -14.57 0.94 -0.25
CA LYS A 425 -14.42 -0.45 -0.71
C LYS A 425 -15.08 -0.65 -2.08
N ILE A 426 -16.26 -0.06 -2.28
CA ILE A 426 -17.00 -0.12 -3.54
C ILE A 426 -16.25 0.67 -4.62
N GLU A 427 -15.85 1.91 -4.34
CA GLU A 427 -15.18 2.74 -5.36
C GLU A 427 -13.78 2.23 -5.73
N VAL A 428 -13.01 1.65 -4.79
CA VAL A 428 -11.72 1.00 -5.13
C VAL A 428 -11.93 -0.24 -6.02
N ALA A 429 -13.00 -1.01 -5.82
CA ALA A 429 -13.34 -2.11 -6.72
C ALA A 429 -13.78 -1.60 -8.11
N ASN A 430 -14.62 -0.56 -8.16
CA ASN A 430 -15.10 0.07 -9.39
C ASN A 430 -13.98 0.62 -10.30
N VAL A 431 -12.84 1.02 -9.73
CA VAL A 431 -11.65 1.47 -10.51
C VAL A 431 -10.65 0.35 -10.82
N GLY A 432 -11.02 -0.92 -10.59
CA GLY A 432 -10.18 -2.10 -10.91
C GLY A 432 -9.19 -2.50 -9.82
N GLY A 433 -9.33 -1.99 -8.59
CA GLY A 433 -8.38 -2.23 -7.51
C GLY A 433 -8.23 -3.70 -7.10
N ILE A 434 -9.30 -4.52 -7.20
CA ILE A 434 -9.24 -5.96 -6.89
C ILE A 434 -8.25 -6.67 -7.84
N ASP A 435 -8.39 -6.47 -9.16
CA ASP A 435 -7.53 -7.11 -10.15
C ASP A 435 -6.08 -6.61 -10.08
N ALA A 436 -5.88 -5.34 -9.71
CA ALA A 436 -4.55 -4.78 -9.47
C ALA A 436 -3.87 -5.41 -8.25
N VAL A 437 -4.58 -5.54 -7.12
CA VAL A 437 -4.07 -6.20 -5.90
C VAL A 437 -3.71 -7.66 -6.18
N ILE A 438 -4.61 -8.41 -6.84
CA ILE A 438 -4.38 -9.81 -7.22
C ILE A 438 -3.18 -9.92 -8.17
N SER A 439 -3.05 -9.02 -9.14
CA SER A 439 -1.93 -9.04 -10.10
C SER A 439 -0.59 -8.70 -9.41
N ALA A 440 -0.54 -7.73 -8.49
CA ALA A 440 0.67 -7.39 -7.74
C ALA A 440 1.15 -8.59 -6.88
N MET A 441 0.24 -9.27 -6.19
CA MET A 441 0.55 -10.49 -5.43
C MET A 441 1.02 -11.64 -6.34
N GLN A 442 0.53 -11.73 -7.59
CA GLN A 442 0.97 -12.74 -8.56
C GLN A 442 2.36 -12.47 -9.13
N VAL A 443 2.69 -11.21 -9.44
CA VAL A 443 4.00 -10.82 -9.98
C VAL A 443 5.08 -10.93 -8.90
N HIS A 444 4.85 -10.35 -7.73
CA HIS A 444 5.79 -10.36 -6.60
C HIS A 444 5.47 -11.46 -5.58
N ARG A 445 5.20 -12.68 -6.07
CA ARG A 445 4.86 -13.85 -5.23
C ARG A 445 5.91 -14.16 -4.16
N ASP A 446 7.17 -13.85 -4.44
CA ASP A 446 8.34 -14.17 -3.62
C ASP A 446 8.68 -13.04 -2.62
N GLU A 447 7.93 -11.92 -2.64
CA GLU A 447 8.15 -10.74 -1.79
C GLU A 447 7.14 -10.69 -0.61
N PRO A 448 7.55 -10.97 0.64
CA PRO A 448 6.62 -11.13 1.76
C PRO A 448 5.83 -9.85 2.08
N GLY A 449 6.46 -8.68 1.96
CA GLY A 449 5.79 -7.40 2.24
C GLY A 449 4.66 -7.08 1.24
N VAL A 450 4.81 -7.48 -0.03
CA VAL A 450 3.73 -7.40 -1.04
C VAL A 450 2.62 -8.40 -0.74
N GLN A 451 2.96 -9.64 -0.35
CA GLN A 451 1.95 -10.64 0.02
C GLN A 451 1.14 -10.22 1.25
N GLU A 452 1.79 -9.70 2.29
CA GLU A 452 1.13 -9.21 3.51
C GLU A 452 0.19 -8.03 3.19
N ALA A 453 0.71 -7.00 2.50
CA ALA A 453 -0.07 -5.82 2.15
C ALA A 453 -1.24 -6.15 1.20
N GLY A 454 -1.04 -7.08 0.27
CA GLY A 454 -2.05 -7.57 -0.66
C GLY A 454 -3.16 -8.35 0.06
N ALA A 455 -2.81 -9.34 0.87
CA ALA A 455 -3.77 -10.13 1.64
C ALA A 455 -4.60 -9.25 2.60
N TRP A 456 -3.96 -8.28 3.27
CA TRP A 456 -4.66 -7.31 4.12
C TRP A 456 -5.62 -6.45 3.28
N THR A 457 -5.18 -5.94 2.11
CA THR A 457 -6.05 -5.15 1.21
C THR A 457 -7.27 -5.94 0.76
N LEU A 458 -7.09 -7.20 0.32
CA LEU A 458 -8.20 -8.10 -0.04
C LEU A 458 -9.13 -8.35 1.15
N SER A 459 -8.60 -8.53 2.36
CA SER A 459 -9.42 -8.72 3.56
C SER A 459 -10.28 -7.50 3.93
N ASN A 460 -9.81 -6.28 3.62
CA ASN A 460 -10.58 -5.04 3.80
C ASN A 460 -11.63 -4.88 2.70
N LEU A 461 -11.31 -5.22 1.45
CA LEU A 461 -12.25 -5.16 0.31
C LEU A 461 -13.39 -6.18 0.44
N ALA A 462 -13.06 -7.42 0.83
CA ALA A 462 -13.99 -8.55 1.00
C ALA A 462 -15.02 -8.38 2.15
N VAL A 463 -14.89 -7.32 2.96
CA VAL A 463 -15.95 -6.91 3.90
C VAL A 463 -17.24 -6.58 3.15
N ASN A 464 -17.15 -5.89 2.00
CA ASN A 464 -18.31 -5.66 1.15
C ASN A 464 -18.72 -7.00 0.47
N PRO A 465 -20.02 -7.38 0.50
CA PRO A 465 -20.47 -8.66 -0.06
C PRO A 465 -20.21 -8.83 -1.56
N ASP A 466 -20.42 -7.80 -2.37
CA ASP A 466 -20.24 -7.87 -3.82
C ASP A 466 -18.75 -8.07 -4.17
N ASN A 467 -17.88 -7.28 -3.53
CA ASN A 467 -16.43 -7.43 -3.63
C ASN A 467 -15.95 -8.83 -3.23
N LYS A 468 -16.61 -9.46 -2.25
CA LYS A 468 -16.26 -10.81 -1.77
C LYS A 468 -16.41 -11.86 -2.86
N ALA A 469 -17.49 -11.78 -3.64
CA ALA A 469 -17.69 -12.65 -4.81
C ALA A 469 -16.68 -12.33 -5.92
N VAL A 470 -16.49 -11.04 -6.25
CA VAL A 470 -15.53 -10.60 -7.29
C VAL A 470 -14.10 -11.04 -6.99
N ILE A 471 -13.64 -11.00 -5.72
CA ILE A 471 -12.32 -11.50 -5.32
C ILE A 471 -12.21 -13.02 -5.55
N GLY A 472 -13.29 -13.78 -5.34
CA GLY A 472 -13.37 -15.20 -5.67
C GLY A 472 -13.21 -15.44 -7.17
N ASP A 473 -14.09 -14.83 -7.96
CA ASP A 473 -14.16 -14.96 -9.42
C ASP A 473 -12.87 -14.53 -10.14
N SER A 474 -12.17 -13.50 -9.62
CA SER A 474 -10.86 -13.07 -10.14
C SER A 474 -9.69 -14.00 -9.76
N GLY A 475 -9.93 -15.05 -8.96
CA GLY A 475 -8.93 -16.02 -8.52
C GLY A 475 -8.11 -15.59 -7.29
N GLY A 476 -8.63 -14.68 -6.48
CA GLY A 476 -7.94 -14.15 -5.30
C GLY A 476 -7.70 -15.18 -4.20
N ILE A 477 -8.61 -16.15 -4.02
CA ILE A 477 -8.47 -17.23 -3.02
C ILE A 477 -7.23 -18.09 -3.31
N ASP A 478 -7.08 -18.50 -4.56
CA ASP A 478 -5.93 -19.28 -5.08
C ASP A 478 -4.59 -18.52 -4.92
N VAL A 479 -4.59 -17.20 -5.11
CA VAL A 479 -3.42 -16.35 -4.83
C VAL A 479 -3.10 -16.28 -3.34
N VAL A 480 -4.11 -16.09 -2.48
CA VAL A 480 -3.92 -16.04 -1.01
C VAL A 480 -3.42 -17.38 -0.46
N VAL A 481 -3.97 -18.50 -0.92
CA VAL A 481 -3.53 -19.85 -0.52
C VAL A 481 -2.10 -20.14 -0.99
N ARG A 482 -1.72 -19.74 -2.22
CA ARG A 482 -0.31 -19.82 -2.65
C ARG A 482 0.63 -18.97 -1.80
N ALA A 483 0.24 -17.75 -1.44
CA ALA A 483 1.04 -16.88 -0.58
C ALA A 483 1.33 -17.54 0.79
N MET A 484 0.34 -18.25 1.35
CA MET A 484 0.53 -19.03 2.59
C MET A 484 1.57 -20.13 2.44
N TRP A 485 1.58 -20.86 1.32
CA TRP A 485 2.56 -21.92 1.08
C TRP A 485 3.98 -21.39 0.81
N VAL A 486 4.11 -20.30 0.04
CA VAL A 486 5.42 -19.70 -0.29
C VAL A 486 6.08 -19.10 0.95
N HIS A 487 5.30 -18.39 1.77
CA HIS A 487 5.78 -17.69 2.98
C HIS A 487 5.34 -18.38 4.27
N SER A 488 5.41 -19.72 4.29
CA SER A 488 4.94 -20.56 5.41
C SER A 488 5.58 -20.24 6.77
N ASP A 489 6.76 -19.61 6.77
CA ASP A 489 7.53 -19.15 7.92
C ASP A 489 7.30 -17.68 8.31
N ASN A 490 6.58 -16.90 7.49
CA ASN A 490 6.28 -15.49 7.78
C ASN A 490 4.93 -15.33 8.49
N VAL A 491 4.96 -15.11 9.81
CA VAL A 491 3.77 -14.94 10.65
C VAL A 491 2.85 -13.79 10.18
N GLY A 492 3.39 -12.71 9.62
CA GLY A 492 2.61 -11.57 9.12
C GLY A 492 1.79 -11.94 7.89
N VAL A 493 2.41 -12.61 6.91
CA VAL A 493 1.71 -13.14 5.73
C VAL A 493 0.65 -14.15 6.14
N GLN A 494 0.97 -15.12 7.02
CA GLN A 494 -0.02 -16.09 7.51
C GLN A 494 -1.20 -15.41 8.22
N GLU A 495 -0.93 -14.43 9.08
CA GLU A 495 -1.95 -13.70 9.82
C GLU A 495 -2.93 -12.97 8.87
N TRP A 496 -2.44 -12.33 7.81
CA TRP A 496 -3.29 -11.58 6.89
C TRP A 496 -3.94 -12.45 5.82
N CYS A 497 -3.29 -13.53 5.36
CA CYS A 497 -3.92 -14.53 4.53
C CYS A 497 -5.07 -15.23 5.26
N CYS A 498 -4.88 -15.70 6.51
CA CYS A 498 -5.98 -16.25 7.31
C CYS A 498 -7.11 -15.23 7.54
N ARG A 499 -6.80 -13.93 7.72
CA ARG A 499 -7.83 -12.87 7.81
C ARG A 499 -8.61 -12.68 6.50
N ALA A 500 -7.93 -12.78 5.35
CA ALA A 500 -8.57 -12.70 4.04
C ALA A 500 -9.49 -13.92 3.80
N LEU A 501 -8.97 -15.13 3.96
CA LEU A 501 -9.73 -16.38 3.81
C LEU A 501 -10.93 -16.45 4.77
N TRP A 502 -10.80 -16.00 6.02
CA TRP A 502 -11.92 -15.98 6.97
C TRP A 502 -13.03 -15.02 6.52
N THR A 503 -12.68 -13.91 5.88
CA THR A 503 -13.66 -12.96 5.33
C THR A 503 -14.34 -13.50 4.07
N LEU A 504 -13.55 -14.12 3.18
CA LEU A 504 -14.00 -14.67 1.90
C LEU A 504 -14.92 -15.88 2.09
N SER A 505 -14.61 -16.77 3.05
CA SER A 505 -15.38 -17.99 3.36
C SER A 505 -16.78 -17.77 3.94
N VAL A 506 -17.15 -16.52 4.24
CA VAL A 506 -18.55 -16.17 4.54
C VAL A 506 -19.44 -16.39 3.29
N ASP A 507 -18.91 -16.13 2.09
CA ASP A 507 -19.62 -16.48 0.85
C ASP A 507 -19.52 -18.00 0.56
N ALA A 508 -20.60 -18.58 0.02
CA ALA A 508 -20.71 -20.02 -0.20
C ALA A 508 -19.89 -20.53 -1.39
N GLN A 509 -19.83 -19.77 -2.49
CA GLN A 509 -19.05 -20.16 -3.66
C GLN A 509 -17.55 -20.09 -3.34
N ASN A 510 -17.14 -19.06 -2.59
CA ASN A 510 -15.78 -18.93 -2.08
C ASN A 510 -15.36 -20.08 -1.16
N ARG A 511 -16.28 -20.67 -0.38
CA ARG A 511 -15.95 -21.89 0.39
C ARG A 511 -15.60 -23.04 -0.52
N GLN A 512 -16.39 -23.30 -1.56
CA GLN A 512 -16.12 -24.39 -2.52
C GLN A 512 -14.76 -24.19 -3.20
N VAL A 513 -14.49 -23.00 -3.74
CA VAL A 513 -13.20 -22.67 -4.36
C VAL A 513 -12.03 -22.86 -3.37
N MET A 514 -12.19 -22.43 -2.11
CA MET A 514 -11.18 -22.60 -1.07
C MET A 514 -10.90 -24.06 -0.72
N MET A 515 -11.91 -24.93 -0.77
CA MET A 515 -11.76 -26.38 -0.59
C MET A 515 -11.03 -27.00 -1.80
N GLU A 516 -11.34 -26.58 -3.02
CA GLU A 516 -10.74 -27.09 -4.25
C GLU A 516 -9.23 -26.76 -4.35
N VAL A 517 -8.81 -25.56 -3.95
CA VAL A 517 -7.40 -25.12 -4.03
C VAL A 517 -6.54 -25.52 -2.82
N GLY A 518 -7.04 -26.39 -1.93
CA GLY A 518 -6.27 -26.90 -0.77
C GLY A 518 -6.18 -25.92 0.40
N GLY A 519 -7.19 -25.07 0.60
CA GLY A 519 -7.21 -24.05 1.65
C GLY A 519 -7.27 -24.59 3.07
N ILE A 520 -7.84 -25.78 3.32
CA ILE A 520 -7.79 -26.42 4.66
C ILE A 520 -6.32 -26.72 5.01
N SER A 521 -5.63 -27.55 4.22
CA SER A 521 -4.22 -27.88 4.39
C SER A 521 -3.33 -26.64 4.62
N ALA A 522 -3.57 -25.55 3.88
CA ALA A 522 -2.82 -24.30 4.05
C ALA A 522 -3.07 -23.66 5.42
N VAL A 523 -4.33 -23.58 5.87
CA VAL A 523 -4.69 -23.03 7.18
C VAL A 523 -4.20 -23.92 8.33
N VAL A 524 -4.30 -25.25 8.19
CA VAL A 524 -3.79 -26.21 9.18
C VAL A 524 -2.27 -26.08 9.30
N ASN A 525 -1.55 -26.00 8.18
CA ASN A 525 -0.11 -25.79 8.17
C ASN A 525 0.28 -24.45 8.83
N ALA A 526 -0.43 -23.36 8.53
CA ALA A 526 -0.20 -22.05 9.15
C ALA A 526 -0.44 -22.08 10.67
N MET A 527 -1.50 -22.74 11.12
CA MET A 527 -1.80 -22.92 12.55
C MET A 527 -0.74 -23.76 13.27
N GLN A 528 -0.22 -24.83 12.64
CA GLN A 528 0.83 -25.66 13.22
C GLN A 528 2.19 -24.95 13.24
N ALA A 529 2.55 -24.22 12.17
CA ALA A 529 3.82 -23.52 12.05
C ALA A 529 3.93 -22.31 13.00
N HIS A 530 2.82 -21.60 13.23
CA HIS A 530 2.74 -20.40 14.07
C HIS A 530 1.87 -20.64 15.31
N ALA A 531 2.10 -21.76 15.98
CA ALA A 531 1.30 -22.24 17.12
C ALA A 531 1.25 -21.26 18.31
N ASP A 532 2.28 -20.40 18.45
CA ASP A 532 2.40 -19.33 19.46
C ASP A 532 1.73 -18.01 19.05
N ALA A 533 1.39 -17.82 17.77
CA ALA A 533 0.74 -16.61 17.27
C ALA A 533 -0.79 -16.66 17.44
N SER A 534 -1.31 -16.14 18.56
CA SER A 534 -2.75 -16.20 18.89
C SER A 534 -3.66 -15.62 17.80
N THR A 535 -3.19 -14.63 17.04
CA THR A 535 -3.90 -14.04 15.90
C THR A 535 -4.07 -15.02 14.74
N VAL A 536 -3.03 -15.80 14.41
CA VAL A 536 -3.11 -16.88 13.41
C VAL A 536 -4.07 -17.96 13.90
N GLN A 537 -3.99 -18.35 15.17
CA GLN A 537 -4.86 -19.38 15.76
C GLN A 537 -6.34 -18.97 15.76
N GLU A 538 -6.66 -17.73 16.15
CA GLU A 538 -8.04 -17.20 16.11
C GLU A 538 -8.58 -17.21 14.68
N LYS A 539 -7.80 -16.67 13.74
CA LYS A 539 -8.23 -16.51 12.34
C LYS A 539 -8.35 -17.85 11.62
N GLY A 540 -7.41 -18.78 11.85
CA GLY A 540 -7.44 -20.13 11.30
C GLY A 540 -8.64 -20.94 11.78
N CYS A 541 -8.93 -20.94 13.09
CA CYS A 541 -10.18 -21.51 13.63
C CYS A 541 -11.42 -20.87 13.00
N GLY A 542 -11.39 -19.56 12.71
CA GLY A 542 -12.44 -18.84 11.99
C GLY A 542 -12.67 -19.36 10.57
N VAL A 543 -11.60 -19.56 9.77
CA VAL A 543 -11.70 -20.17 8.43
C VAL A 543 -12.31 -21.57 8.51
N LEU A 544 -11.75 -22.44 9.36
CA LEU A 544 -12.19 -23.83 9.48
C LEU A 544 -13.65 -23.93 9.97
N SER A 545 -14.07 -23.05 10.88
CA SER A 545 -15.48 -22.93 11.28
C SER A 545 -16.39 -22.59 10.10
N ASN A 546 -16.02 -21.63 9.24
CA ASN A 546 -16.83 -21.29 8.08
C ASN A 546 -16.87 -22.42 7.04
N LEU A 547 -15.73 -23.08 6.78
CA LEU A 547 -15.69 -24.25 5.87
C LEU A 547 -16.54 -25.43 6.39
N ALA A 548 -16.53 -25.68 7.70
CA ALA A 548 -17.36 -26.70 8.35
C ALA A 548 -18.88 -26.39 8.35
N ALA A 549 -19.29 -25.22 7.84
CA ALA A 549 -20.70 -24.83 7.74
C ALA A 549 -21.36 -25.19 6.39
N SER A 550 -20.61 -25.74 5.42
CA SER A 550 -21.17 -26.12 4.11
C SER A 550 -22.02 -27.38 4.16
N ASP A 551 -21.41 -28.52 4.51
CA ASP A 551 -22.01 -29.86 4.45
C ASP A 551 -21.21 -30.85 5.31
N ASP A 552 -21.68 -32.09 5.44
CA ASP A 552 -21.01 -33.12 6.24
C ASP A 552 -19.73 -33.66 5.59
N GLU A 553 -19.62 -33.62 4.25
CA GLU A 553 -18.40 -34.00 3.52
C GLU A 553 -17.25 -33.03 3.86
N SER A 554 -17.53 -31.73 3.87
CA SER A 554 -16.61 -30.67 4.30
C SER A 554 -16.16 -30.86 5.76
N LYS A 555 -17.07 -31.23 6.66
CA LYS A 555 -16.75 -31.51 8.08
C LYS A 555 -15.88 -32.76 8.25
N ILE A 556 -16.10 -33.80 7.44
CA ILE A 556 -15.26 -35.01 7.43
C ILE A 556 -13.87 -34.63 6.91
N ARG A 557 -13.79 -33.96 5.77
CA ARG A 557 -12.54 -33.57 5.12
C ARG A 557 -11.66 -32.68 6.00
N ILE A 558 -12.24 -31.77 6.79
CA ILE A 558 -11.47 -30.97 7.78
C ILE A 558 -10.78 -31.86 8.83
N VAL A 559 -11.41 -32.96 9.26
CA VAL A 559 -10.81 -33.91 10.20
C VAL A 559 -9.78 -34.82 9.50
N GLU A 560 -10.01 -35.18 8.23
CA GLU A 560 -9.07 -35.97 7.43
C GLU A 560 -7.78 -35.19 7.08
N GLU A 561 -7.87 -33.86 6.90
CA GLU A 561 -6.71 -32.96 6.73
C GLU A 561 -6.08 -32.54 8.08
N GLU A 562 -6.11 -33.42 9.09
CA GLU A 562 -5.41 -33.32 10.39
C GLU A 562 -5.71 -32.06 11.25
N ALA A 563 -6.81 -31.33 10.96
CA ALA A 563 -7.10 -30.06 11.62
C ALA A 563 -7.37 -30.16 13.13
N LEU A 564 -7.77 -31.33 13.65
CA LEU A 564 -8.03 -31.52 15.08
C LEU A 564 -6.78 -31.23 15.92
N ASP A 565 -5.60 -31.68 15.49
CA ASP A 565 -4.35 -31.48 16.24
C ASP A 565 -3.94 -30.00 16.27
N ALA A 566 -4.17 -29.27 15.17
CA ALA A 566 -3.95 -27.82 15.11
C ALA A 566 -4.92 -27.06 16.04
N ILE A 567 -6.20 -27.44 16.07
CA ILE A 567 -7.21 -26.83 16.95
C ILE A 567 -6.91 -27.13 18.43
N ILE A 568 -6.47 -28.35 18.75
CA ILE A 568 -6.05 -28.72 20.12
C ILE A 568 -4.82 -27.92 20.53
N MET A 569 -3.81 -27.80 19.67
CA MET A 569 -2.60 -27.03 19.94
C MET A 569 -2.93 -25.55 20.18
N ALA A 570 -3.82 -24.97 19.38
CA ALA A 570 -4.37 -23.63 19.58
C ALA A 570 -5.02 -23.49 20.97
N MET A 571 -5.90 -24.42 21.36
CA MET A 571 -6.58 -24.37 22.65
C MET A 571 -5.64 -24.56 23.84
N VAL A 572 -4.62 -25.40 23.72
CA VAL A 572 -3.67 -25.70 24.82
C VAL A 572 -2.69 -24.54 25.02
N LEU A 573 -2.06 -24.04 23.95
CA LEU A 573 -1.08 -22.95 24.05
C LEU A 573 -1.74 -21.61 24.40
N HIS A 574 -2.96 -21.38 23.93
CA HIS A 574 -3.73 -20.15 24.18
C HIS A 574 -4.87 -20.37 25.18
N ALA A 575 -4.63 -21.20 26.21
CA ALA A 575 -5.61 -21.56 27.23
C ALA A 575 -6.30 -20.33 27.87
N GLU A 576 -5.59 -19.22 28.05
CA GLU A 576 -6.11 -17.99 28.66
C GLU A 576 -6.59 -16.93 27.64
N HIS A 577 -6.56 -17.22 26.32
CA HIS A 577 -6.99 -16.27 25.28
C HIS A 577 -8.45 -16.51 24.88
N ALA A 578 -9.36 -15.70 25.43
CA ALA A 578 -10.81 -15.87 25.28
C ALA A 578 -11.27 -16.07 23.82
N GLN A 579 -10.78 -15.28 22.86
CA GLN A 579 -11.16 -15.41 21.44
C GLN A 579 -10.70 -16.73 20.81
N VAL A 580 -9.48 -17.21 21.08
CA VAL A 580 -8.98 -18.46 20.50
C VAL A 580 -9.82 -19.63 21.01
N GLN A 581 -10.13 -19.68 22.32
CA GLN A 581 -11.02 -20.69 22.90
C GLN A 581 -12.43 -20.64 22.28
N ASP A 582 -12.96 -19.44 22.09
CA ASP A 582 -14.30 -19.18 21.54
C ASP A 582 -14.42 -19.64 20.08
N ARG A 583 -13.40 -19.37 19.25
CA ARG A 583 -13.31 -19.82 17.85
C ARG A 583 -13.05 -21.31 17.74
N ALA A 584 -12.13 -21.86 18.55
CA ALA A 584 -11.85 -23.29 18.59
C ALA A 584 -13.11 -24.10 19.01
N CYS A 585 -13.85 -23.63 20.02
CA CYS A 585 -15.13 -24.23 20.38
C CYS A 585 -16.20 -24.10 19.27
N SER A 586 -16.18 -23.02 18.45
CA SER A 586 -17.08 -22.90 17.29
C SER A 586 -16.80 -23.97 16.24
N VAL A 587 -15.53 -24.14 15.82
CA VAL A 587 -15.18 -25.17 14.82
C VAL A 587 -15.43 -26.58 15.37
N LEU A 588 -15.04 -26.88 16.62
CA LEU A 588 -15.29 -28.19 17.22
C LEU A 588 -16.80 -28.50 17.35
N LYS A 589 -17.65 -27.50 17.62
CA LYS A 589 -19.12 -27.67 17.59
C LYS A 589 -19.59 -28.08 16.19
N ARG A 590 -19.08 -27.44 15.13
CA ARG A 590 -19.47 -27.77 13.74
C ARG A 590 -18.95 -29.14 13.31
N LEU A 591 -17.76 -29.54 13.75
CA LEU A 591 -17.16 -30.85 13.45
C LEU A 591 -17.78 -32.01 14.25
N ALA A 592 -18.55 -31.73 15.31
CA ALA A 592 -19.22 -32.73 16.14
C ALA A 592 -20.41 -33.38 15.41
N ILE A 593 -20.10 -34.27 14.47
CA ILE A 593 -21.03 -35.15 13.75
C ILE A 593 -20.65 -36.62 13.97
N GLU A 594 -21.60 -37.55 13.81
CA GLU A 594 -21.38 -38.99 14.07
C GLU A 594 -20.19 -39.61 13.30
N PRO A 595 -19.91 -39.26 12.02
CA PRO A 595 -18.69 -39.71 11.32
C PRO A 595 -17.39 -39.31 12.04
N ASN A 596 -17.32 -38.09 12.56
CA ASN A 596 -16.13 -37.52 13.20
C ASN A 596 -15.97 -37.92 14.67
N LYS A 597 -17.05 -38.41 15.30
CA LYS A 597 -17.14 -38.73 16.73
C LYS A 597 -15.93 -39.53 17.24
N LYS A 598 -15.51 -40.57 16.54
CA LYS A 598 -14.38 -41.43 16.94
C LYS A 598 -13.04 -40.69 16.96
N ALA A 599 -12.78 -39.85 15.96
CA ALA A 599 -11.56 -39.05 15.90
C ALA A 599 -11.53 -38.00 17.03
N MET A 600 -12.65 -37.31 17.25
CA MET A 600 -12.78 -36.32 18.33
C MET A 600 -12.69 -36.95 19.74
N GLN A 601 -13.21 -38.16 19.94
CA GLN A 601 -13.03 -38.92 21.17
C GLN A 601 -11.57 -39.34 21.37
N ALA A 602 -10.91 -39.84 20.31
CA ALA A 602 -9.50 -40.24 20.36
C ALA A 602 -8.56 -39.05 20.67
N ALA A 603 -8.88 -37.87 20.14
CA ALA A 603 -8.16 -36.62 20.38
C ALA A 603 -8.56 -35.91 21.70
N ASN A 604 -9.31 -36.58 22.58
CA ASN A 604 -9.73 -36.10 23.91
C ASN A 604 -10.44 -34.73 23.93
N ILE A 605 -11.13 -34.36 22.85
CA ILE A 605 -11.83 -33.06 22.72
C ILE A 605 -12.80 -32.80 23.89
N GLY A 606 -13.44 -33.86 24.40
CA GLY A 606 -14.44 -33.76 25.47
C GLY A 606 -13.92 -33.16 26.77
N GLU A 607 -12.64 -33.35 27.15
CA GLU A 607 -12.09 -32.72 28.36
C GLU A 607 -11.65 -31.28 28.08
N LEU A 608 -11.01 -31.04 26.94
CA LEU A 608 -10.53 -29.74 26.51
C LEU A 608 -11.66 -28.69 26.46
N VAL A 609 -12.84 -29.07 25.93
CA VAL A 609 -14.01 -28.16 25.89
C VAL A 609 -14.66 -27.97 27.27
N ARG A 610 -14.51 -28.91 28.22
CA ARG A 610 -14.93 -28.70 29.61
C ARG A 610 -14.07 -27.65 30.29
N GLU A 611 -12.75 -27.73 30.15
CA GLU A 611 -11.84 -26.72 30.69
C GLU A 611 -12.12 -25.33 30.11
N ALA A 612 -12.27 -25.24 28.78
CA ALA A 612 -12.66 -23.99 28.11
C ALA A 612 -14.01 -23.46 28.60
N SER A 613 -15.00 -24.33 28.84
CA SER A 613 -16.32 -23.94 29.38
C SER A 613 -16.31 -23.47 30.84
N GLN A 614 -15.33 -23.91 31.64
CA GLN A 614 -15.13 -23.46 33.02
C GLN A 614 -14.41 -22.12 33.07
N ARG A 615 -13.41 -21.94 32.20
CA ARG A 615 -12.59 -20.72 32.11
C ARG A 615 -13.29 -19.56 31.40
N PHE A 616 -14.04 -19.82 30.33
CA PHE A 616 -14.79 -18.81 29.57
C PHE A 616 -16.28 -19.20 29.43
N PRO A 617 -17.07 -19.16 30.51
CA PRO A 617 -18.41 -19.74 30.51
C PRO A 617 -19.38 -19.02 29.56
N ASP A 618 -19.26 -17.71 29.40
CA ASP A 618 -20.16 -16.90 28.55
C ASP A 618 -19.93 -17.11 27.05
N ARG A 619 -18.82 -17.77 26.67
CA ARG A 619 -18.41 -18.02 25.28
C ARG A 619 -18.46 -19.51 24.92
N CYS A 620 -17.91 -20.34 25.79
CA CYS A 620 -17.63 -21.74 25.49
C CYS A 620 -18.68 -22.72 26.06
N ARG A 621 -19.50 -22.34 27.05
CA ARG A 621 -20.37 -23.29 27.77
C ARG A 621 -21.40 -23.99 26.90
N ASP A 622 -22.14 -23.26 26.08
CA ASP A 622 -23.21 -23.86 25.27
C ASP A 622 -22.63 -24.62 24.06
N LYS A 623 -21.50 -24.17 23.51
CA LYS A 623 -20.72 -24.89 22.49
C LYS A 623 -20.20 -26.22 23.03
N ALA A 624 -19.57 -26.20 24.21
CA ALA A 624 -19.11 -27.39 24.91
C ALA A 624 -20.24 -28.37 25.22
N ARG A 625 -21.42 -27.88 25.67
CA ARG A 625 -22.60 -28.73 25.89
C ARG A 625 -23.06 -29.43 24.60
N ALA A 626 -23.07 -28.72 23.47
CA ALA A 626 -23.43 -29.29 22.18
C ALA A 626 -22.43 -30.37 21.72
N ILE A 627 -21.13 -30.10 21.83
CA ILE A 627 -20.06 -31.07 21.51
C ILE A 627 -20.21 -32.33 22.38
N LEU A 628 -20.37 -32.16 23.69
CA LEU A 628 -20.54 -33.25 24.66
C LEU A 628 -21.87 -34.02 24.56
N ALA A 629 -22.84 -33.53 23.76
CA ALA A 629 -24.04 -34.29 23.47
C ALA A 629 -23.82 -35.29 22.31
N VAL A 630 -22.79 -35.06 21.48
CA VAL A 630 -22.43 -35.93 20.35
C VAL A 630 -21.33 -36.92 20.73
N LEU A 631 -20.34 -36.53 21.55
CA LEU A 631 -19.26 -37.41 22.02
C LEU A 631 -19.74 -38.43 23.05
#